data_AF-A0A2E5CET9-F1
#
_entry.id   AF-A0A2E5CET9-F1
#
_cell.length_a   1.000
_cell.length_b   1.000
_cell.length_c   1.000
_cell.angle_alpha   90.00
_cell.angle_beta   90.00
_cell.angle_gamma   90.00
#
_symmetry.space_group_name_H-M   'P 1'
#
loop_
_entity.id
_entity.type
_entity.pdbx_description
1 polymer ?
#
loop_
_entity_poly.entity_id
_entity_poly.type
_entity_poly.pdbx_seq_one_letter_code
_entity_poly.pdbx_strand_id
1 'polypeptide(L)'
;MFPGENWFFFWRTSPSLWESKLSEFQGPSPVFVPIFWGLHNESPDVLDFGNYRPETDLKRLYDCAQRVGREIALLLPLSPAPFLPNGGLPSYLARNLLIDNNGLAVAVLDNDTRLNKMYSFYDPRIFQAFRGFCSSVSRYLSENAIACDVYGAKAYSLQFGRALSFFNDHSTTFNRGFDRYLAQMAHDGELDKEKVLNNPGEIETLKKNYSKQIQSLYEQVAQESLSANWAGELSFSFLGGGSSDIFERTSEHWEHPSSYFSQLLGMTTLDFIPSSVLLSPAIKKDPLIKALGEIVSEPFIRSHMQNELYDEEYSSKFNPIVFFELFRNTNPNAFIKDGLVQFLERQFSWTFRFKEALNVNFDEEFGNKIRFFKGEGLSASDFQSVIKLFMNGSRIFLDLTGMNEDLVRRLDTFVLENSLKEEKINYVSPVSKITLGEGIIITYRSEKLEDAPLLKKLKFWETLISYLNIKHLDIQADEAGVYYFWHSRPSNAYELSYEEIRRVSIYNTTSYKKKAKISGAKNFAFLKTVDQRKVEVKSTPIGIEVHLLPGGSVSLDFGFYE
;
A
#
# COMPACT_ATOMS: atom_id res chain seq x y z
N MET A 1 -23.48 3.47 -0.22
CA MET A 1 -22.10 3.13 -0.61
C MET A 1 -21.56 4.28 -1.43
N PHE A 2 -20.31 4.68 -1.20
CA PHE A 2 -19.71 5.85 -1.83
C PHE A 2 -18.92 5.45 -3.09
N PRO A 3 -18.89 6.27 -4.16
CA PRO A 3 -18.05 6.01 -5.32
C PRO A 3 -16.58 5.82 -4.93
N GLY A 4 -15.92 4.79 -5.48
CA GLY A 4 -14.51 4.47 -5.17
C GLY A 4 -14.27 3.64 -3.92
N GLU A 5 -15.31 3.33 -3.13
CA GLU A 5 -15.19 2.40 -1.99
C GLU A 5 -15.73 1.04 -2.39
N ASN A 6 -14.91 -0.01 -2.24
CA ASN A 6 -15.31 -1.38 -2.50
C ASN A 6 -15.73 -2.15 -1.25
N TRP A 7 -16.26 -1.49 -0.23
CA TRP A 7 -16.65 -2.12 1.04
C TRP A 7 -18.17 -2.30 1.14
N PHE A 8 -18.60 -3.51 1.51
CA PHE A 8 -19.98 -3.82 1.86
C PHE A 8 -20.08 -4.30 3.32
N PHE A 9 -20.47 -3.38 4.20
CA PHE A 9 -20.71 -3.69 5.62
C PHE A 9 -22.11 -4.27 5.81
N PHE A 10 -22.22 -5.60 5.69
CA PHE A 10 -23.51 -6.30 5.69
C PHE A 10 -24.34 -6.07 6.96
N TRP A 11 -23.71 -5.88 8.12
CA TRP A 11 -24.39 -5.63 9.40
C TRP A 11 -24.93 -4.21 9.56
N ARG A 12 -24.59 -3.29 8.65
CA ARG A 12 -25.13 -1.93 8.61
C ARG A 12 -26.35 -1.80 7.68
N THR A 13 -26.68 -2.87 6.95
CA THR A 13 -27.77 -2.91 5.99
C THR A 13 -28.69 -4.07 6.33
N SER A 14 -30.01 -3.85 6.35
CA SER A 14 -30.95 -4.94 6.59
C SER A 14 -30.78 -6.06 5.54
N PRO A 15 -30.83 -7.35 5.92
CA PRO A 15 -30.66 -8.47 4.99
C PRO A 15 -31.65 -8.52 3.82
N SER A 16 -32.82 -7.88 3.96
CA SER A 16 -33.80 -7.74 2.88
C SER A 16 -33.37 -6.76 1.78
N LEU A 17 -32.38 -5.91 2.07
CA LEU A 17 -31.88 -4.86 1.16
C LEU A 17 -30.52 -5.20 0.55
N TRP A 18 -29.90 -6.32 0.91
CA TRP A 18 -28.57 -6.65 0.41
C TRP A 18 -28.52 -6.76 -1.11
N GLU A 19 -29.46 -7.49 -1.72
CA GLU A 19 -29.52 -7.66 -3.17
C GLU A 19 -29.67 -6.32 -3.92
N SER A 20 -30.60 -5.46 -3.48
CA SER A 20 -30.80 -4.14 -4.09
C SER A 20 -29.61 -3.21 -3.88
N LYS A 21 -28.94 -3.28 -2.73
CA LYS A 21 -27.75 -2.45 -2.48
C LYS A 21 -26.53 -2.92 -3.27
N LEU A 22 -26.39 -4.22 -3.48
CA LEU A 22 -25.33 -4.79 -4.31
C LEU A 22 -25.58 -4.52 -5.80
N SER A 23 -26.83 -4.51 -6.27
CA SER A 23 -27.14 -4.15 -7.67
C SER A 23 -26.84 -2.69 -7.96
N GLU A 24 -27.15 -1.79 -7.02
CA GLU A 24 -26.84 -0.34 -7.08
C GLU A 24 -25.35 -0.01 -6.93
N PHE A 25 -24.50 -0.99 -6.63
CA PHE A 25 -23.08 -0.74 -6.34
C PHE A 25 -22.31 -0.30 -7.61
N GLN A 26 -21.65 0.86 -7.55
CA GLN A 26 -20.89 1.42 -8.67
C GLN A 26 -19.37 1.46 -8.44
N GLY A 27 -18.90 0.91 -7.32
CA GLY A 27 -17.47 0.90 -7.01
C GLY A 27 -16.73 -0.25 -7.70
N PRO A 28 -15.43 -0.39 -7.39
CA PRO A 28 -14.58 -1.45 -7.92
C PRO A 28 -15.05 -2.87 -7.58
N SER A 29 -14.83 -3.82 -8.49
CA SER A 29 -14.95 -5.26 -8.22
C SER A 29 -13.57 -5.86 -7.89
N PRO A 30 -13.47 -6.88 -7.02
CA PRO A 30 -14.54 -7.43 -6.19
C PRO A 30 -14.95 -6.48 -5.05
N VAL A 31 -16.17 -6.69 -4.56
CA VAL A 31 -16.68 -6.02 -3.36
C VAL A 31 -16.13 -6.73 -2.12
N PHE A 32 -15.37 -6.00 -1.33
CA PHE A 32 -14.85 -6.42 -0.03
C PHE A 32 -15.96 -6.51 1.02
N VAL A 33 -16.12 -7.71 1.57
CA VAL A 33 -17.08 -8.03 2.63
C VAL A 33 -16.29 -8.44 3.87
N PRO A 34 -16.06 -7.53 4.83
CA PRO A 34 -15.35 -7.87 6.06
C PRO A 34 -16.13 -8.85 6.93
N ILE A 35 -15.45 -9.87 7.43
CA ILE A 35 -16.00 -10.80 8.42
C ILE A 35 -15.91 -10.14 9.80
N PHE A 36 -17.05 -9.75 10.35
CA PHE A 36 -17.11 -9.15 11.69
C PHE A 36 -17.13 -10.24 12.77
N TRP A 37 -15.95 -10.66 13.24
CA TRP A 37 -15.80 -11.72 14.23
C TRP A 37 -16.67 -11.49 15.50
N GLY A 38 -16.61 -10.29 16.10
CA GLY A 38 -17.42 -9.96 17.28
C GLY A 38 -18.93 -10.08 17.06
N LEU A 39 -19.41 -9.87 15.84
CA LEU A 39 -20.82 -10.11 15.49
C LEU A 39 -21.10 -11.61 15.39
N HIS A 40 -20.25 -12.39 14.73
CA HIS A 40 -20.46 -13.83 14.59
C HIS A 40 -20.27 -14.61 15.90
N ASN A 41 -19.62 -14.02 16.92
CA ASN A 41 -19.25 -14.72 18.14
C ASN A 41 -19.49 -13.86 19.40
N GLU A 42 -20.74 -13.67 19.80
CA GLU A 42 -21.06 -12.83 20.97
C GLU A 42 -20.74 -13.49 22.33
N SER A 43 -20.73 -14.83 22.36
CA SER A 43 -20.41 -15.59 23.57
C SER A 43 -19.42 -16.73 23.23
N PRO A 44 -18.62 -17.20 24.20
CA PRO A 44 -17.52 -18.14 23.94
C PRO A 44 -17.91 -19.39 23.15
N ASP A 45 -19.10 -19.92 23.40
CA ASP A 45 -19.54 -21.23 22.88
C ASP A 45 -20.50 -21.12 21.67
N VAL A 46 -20.90 -19.91 21.29
CA VAL A 46 -21.92 -19.69 20.25
C VAL A 46 -21.34 -18.93 19.07
N LEU A 47 -21.32 -19.61 17.93
CA LEU A 47 -21.08 -19.00 16.62
C LEU A 47 -22.37 -18.96 15.83
N ASP A 48 -22.66 -17.81 15.25
CA ASP A 48 -23.89 -17.54 14.51
C ASP A 48 -23.58 -17.19 13.06
N PHE A 49 -24.19 -17.93 12.13
CA PHE A 49 -24.09 -17.73 10.69
C PHE A 49 -25.48 -17.77 10.04
N GLY A 50 -26.43 -17.03 10.62
CA GLY A 50 -27.83 -16.95 10.17
C GLY A 50 -28.83 -17.74 11.02
N ASN A 51 -28.38 -18.45 12.06
CA ASN A 51 -29.24 -19.29 12.89
C ASN A 51 -30.08 -18.47 13.88
N TYR A 52 -29.48 -17.43 14.44
CA TYR A 52 -30.13 -16.56 15.43
C TYR A 52 -30.37 -15.15 14.87
N ARG A 53 -29.41 -14.60 14.12
CA ARG A 53 -29.53 -13.28 13.50
C ARG A 53 -29.40 -13.37 11.99
N PRO A 54 -30.37 -12.82 11.23
CA PRO A 54 -30.30 -12.86 9.77
C PRO A 54 -29.13 -12.05 9.21
N GLU A 55 -28.60 -11.08 9.96
CA GLU A 55 -27.42 -10.31 9.57
C GLU A 55 -26.15 -11.15 9.50
N THR A 56 -26.06 -12.27 10.23
CA THR A 56 -24.85 -13.13 10.22
C THR A 56 -24.89 -14.19 9.11
N ASP A 57 -25.93 -14.20 8.28
CA ASP A 57 -26.09 -15.18 7.19
C ASP A 57 -25.21 -14.84 5.97
N LEU A 58 -23.98 -15.34 5.97
CA LEU A 58 -23.03 -15.13 4.88
C LEU A 58 -23.43 -15.87 3.60
N LYS A 59 -24.14 -17.01 3.70
CA LYS A 59 -24.63 -17.74 2.52
C LYS A 59 -25.66 -16.92 1.77
N ARG A 60 -26.65 -16.36 2.49
CA ARG A 60 -27.63 -15.46 1.88
C ARG A 60 -26.97 -14.26 1.21
N LEU A 61 -25.97 -13.65 1.85
CA LEU A 61 -25.24 -12.53 1.26
C LEU A 61 -24.53 -12.93 -0.04
N TYR A 62 -23.83 -14.07 -0.03
CA TYR A 62 -23.17 -14.62 -1.22
C TYR A 62 -24.16 -14.89 -2.35
N ASP A 63 -25.30 -15.52 -2.06
CA ASP A 63 -26.33 -15.80 -3.06
C ASP A 63 -26.95 -14.52 -3.63
N CYS A 64 -27.15 -13.49 -2.80
CA CYS A 64 -27.58 -12.17 -3.27
C CYS A 64 -26.57 -11.57 -4.24
N ALA A 65 -25.27 -11.63 -3.93
CA ALA A 65 -24.22 -11.10 -4.80
C ALA A 65 -24.16 -11.84 -6.14
N GLN A 66 -24.25 -13.18 -6.13
CA GLN A 66 -24.28 -14.01 -7.33
C GLN A 66 -25.47 -13.67 -8.24
N ARG A 67 -26.68 -13.49 -7.68
CA ARG A 67 -27.89 -13.13 -8.46
C ARG A 67 -27.75 -11.81 -9.21
N VAL A 68 -27.02 -10.85 -8.65
CA VAL A 68 -26.80 -9.54 -9.27
C VAL A 68 -25.49 -9.46 -10.07
N GLY A 69 -24.79 -10.59 -10.25
CA GLY A 69 -23.54 -10.66 -11.00
C GLY A 69 -22.40 -9.89 -10.35
N ARG A 70 -22.35 -9.80 -9.02
CA ARG A 70 -21.28 -9.12 -8.28
C ARG A 70 -20.34 -10.14 -7.66
N GLU A 71 -19.06 -9.99 -7.99
CA GLU A 71 -17.96 -10.69 -7.33
C GLU A 71 -17.75 -10.10 -5.94
N ILE A 72 -17.59 -10.96 -4.93
CA ILE A 72 -17.26 -10.55 -3.56
C ILE A 72 -16.01 -11.27 -3.09
N ALA A 73 -15.25 -10.60 -2.24
CA ALA A 73 -14.13 -11.19 -1.52
C ALA A 73 -14.34 -10.98 -0.02
N LEU A 74 -14.26 -12.06 0.76
CA LEU A 74 -14.40 -11.99 2.21
C LEU A 74 -13.08 -11.53 2.82
N LEU A 75 -13.15 -10.59 3.77
CA LEU A 75 -11.97 -10.10 4.48
C LEU A 75 -11.95 -10.61 5.93
N LEU A 76 -11.04 -11.53 6.25
CA LEU A 76 -10.80 -12.00 7.60
C LEU A 76 -9.83 -11.04 8.33
N PRO A 77 -10.19 -10.44 9.47
CA PRO A 77 -9.29 -9.52 10.16
C PRO A 77 -8.09 -10.25 10.77
N LEU A 78 -6.87 -9.89 10.34
CA LEU A 78 -5.60 -10.37 10.91
C LEU A 78 -5.00 -9.40 11.94
N SER A 79 -5.57 -8.20 12.03
CA SER A 79 -5.22 -7.16 13.01
C SER A 79 -6.50 -6.47 13.48
N PRO A 80 -6.46 -5.67 14.56
CA PRO A 80 -7.59 -4.83 14.95
C PRO A 80 -8.12 -4.00 13.77
N ALA A 81 -9.41 -4.15 13.46
CA ALA A 81 -10.06 -3.42 12.37
C ALA A 81 -10.64 -2.09 12.89
N PRO A 82 -10.15 -0.93 12.42
CA PRO A 82 -10.43 0.35 13.07
C PRO A 82 -11.88 0.84 12.93
N PHE A 83 -12.60 0.33 11.94
CA PHE A 83 -14.01 0.63 11.66
C PHE A 83 -14.98 -0.27 12.44
N LEU A 84 -14.47 -1.22 13.24
CA LEU A 84 -15.28 -2.12 14.06
C LEU A 84 -15.17 -1.77 15.55
N PRO A 85 -16.28 -1.92 16.32
CA PRO A 85 -16.22 -1.92 17.77
C PRO A 85 -15.19 -2.93 18.29
N ASN A 86 -14.42 -2.53 19.30
CA ASN A 86 -13.33 -3.33 19.89
C ASN A 86 -12.30 -3.86 18.87
N GLY A 87 -12.12 -3.19 17.73
CA GLY A 87 -11.25 -3.67 16.67
C GLY A 87 -11.75 -4.95 15.99
N GLY A 88 -13.03 -5.29 16.14
CA GLY A 88 -13.64 -6.49 15.58
C GLY A 88 -13.66 -7.68 16.54
N LEU A 89 -13.05 -7.59 17.72
CA LEU A 89 -13.05 -8.67 18.70
C LEU A 89 -14.43 -8.85 19.37
N PRO A 90 -14.81 -10.09 19.71
CA PRO A 90 -15.86 -10.36 20.69
C PRO A 90 -15.66 -9.58 21.99
N SER A 91 -16.74 -9.04 22.54
CA SER A 91 -16.71 -8.21 23.76
C SER A 91 -16.09 -8.93 24.97
N TYR A 92 -16.28 -10.24 25.09
CA TYR A 92 -15.72 -11.05 26.18
C TYR A 92 -14.19 -11.24 26.12
N LEU A 93 -13.61 -11.07 24.92
CA LEU A 93 -12.16 -11.10 24.67
C LEU A 93 -11.50 -9.71 24.74
N ALA A 94 -12.27 -8.64 24.52
CA ALA A 94 -11.80 -7.25 24.51
C ALA A 94 -11.47 -6.72 25.92
N ARG A 95 -10.38 -7.21 26.53
CA ARG A 95 -9.99 -6.88 27.91
C ARG A 95 -8.75 -6.00 28.02
N ASN A 96 -7.74 -6.28 27.21
CA ASN A 96 -6.44 -5.60 27.27
C ASN A 96 -6.36 -4.57 26.14
N LEU A 97 -6.34 -3.28 26.47
CA LEU A 97 -6.22 -2.21 25.48
C LEU A 97 -4.86 -2.31 24.77
N LEU A 98 -4.88 -2.04 23.47
CA LEU A 98 -3.68 -1.82 22.70
C LEU A 98 -3.10 -0.45 23.06
N ILE A 99 -1.78 -0.41 23.27
CA ILE A 99 -1.06 0.80 23.70
C ILE A 99 -0.05 1.21 22.63
N ASP A 100 0.01 2.50 22.32
CA ASP A 100 0.98 3.07 21.37
C ASP A 100 2.37 3.29 22.00
N ASN A 101 3.34 3.73 21.20
CA ASN A 101 4.71 4.00 21.65
C ASN A 101 4.80 5.12 22.70
N ASN A 102 3.76 5.94 22.87
CA ASN A 102 3.69 7.01 23.86
C ASN A 102 3.00 6.56 25.16
N GLY A 103 2.58 5.30 25.27
CA GLY A 103 1.88 4.78 26.43
C GLY A 103 0.38 5.12 26.44
N LEU A 104 -0.20 5.55 25.32
CA LEU A 104 -1.61 5.90 25.21
C LEU A 104 -2.42 4.77 24.59
N ALA A 105 -3.67 4.62 25.04
CA ALA A 105 -4.58 3.67 24.43
C ALA A 105 -4.93 4.09 23.00
N VAL A 106 -4.79 3.17 22.05
CA VAL A 106 -5.13 3.43 20.66
C VAL A 106 -6.65 3.39 20.49
N ALA A 107 -7.17 4.47 19.92
CA ALA A 107 -8.56 4.61 19.57
C ALA A 107 -8.70 5.27 18.20
N VAL A 108 -9.83 5.06 17.54
CA VAL A 108 -10.11 5.59 16.20
C VAL A 108 -11.58 5.99 16.13
N LEU A 109 -11.86 7.11 15.47
CA LEU A 109 -13.23 7.52 15.17
C LEU A 109 -13.72 6.83 13.89
N ASP A 110 -14.90 6.21 13.93
CA ASP A 110 -15.54 5.71 12.71
C ASP A 110 -16.24 6.83 11.91
N ASN A 111 -16.91 6.45 10.83
CA ASN A 111 -17.64 7.37 9.95
C ASN A 111 -18.84 8.05 10.63
N ASP A 112 -19.32 7.49 11.74
CA ASP A 112 -20.43 7.99 12.55
C ASP A 112 -19.89 8.71 13.80
N THR A 113 -18.61 9.09 13.79
CA THR A 113 -17.86 9.77 14.86
C THR A 113 -17.87 9.02 16.20
N ARG A 114 -18.09 7.70 16.17
CA ARG A 114 -18.01 6.85 17.36
C ARG A 114 -16.57 6.47 17.62
N LEU A 115 -16.17 6.52 18.89
CA LEU A 115 -14.84 6.14 19.34
C LEU A 115 -14.73 4.62 19.51
N ASN A 116 -13.98 3.98 18.62
CA ASN A 116 -13.61 2.57 18.73
C ASN A 116 -12.26 2.45 19.44
N LYS A 117 -12.21 1.67 20.51
CA LYS A 117 -10.96 1.34 21.21
C LYS A 117 -10.35 0.07 20.60
N MET A 118 -9.02 0.06 20.47
CA MET A 118 -8.29 -1.11 19.99
C MET A 118 -7.76 -1.94 21.15
N TYR A 119 -7.67 -3.25 20.94
CA TYR A 119 -7.29 -4.23 21.96
C TYR A 119 -6.12 -5.08 21.47
N SER A 120 -5.30 -5.52 22.40
CA SER A 120 -4.06 -6.26 22.14
C SER A 120 -4.34 -7.65 21.57
N PHE A 121 -3.78 -7.97 20.40
CA PHE A 121 -3.84 -9.32 19.82
C PHE A 121 -2.78 -10.28 20.41
N TYR A 122 -1.96 -9.80 21.36
CA TYR A 122 -0.94 -10.61 22.04
C TYR A 122 -1.50 -11.39 23.24
N ASP A 123 -2.79 -11.26 23.55
CA ASP A 123 -3.46 -12.10 24.56
C ASP A 123 -3.62 -13.53 24.02
N PRO A 124 -3.06 -14.56 24.69
CA PRO A 124 -3.17 -15.94 24.21
C PRO A 124 -4.62 -16.42 24.03
N ARG A 125 -5.57 -15.86 24.81
CA ARG A 125 -6.99 -16.22 24.70
C ARG A 125 -7.59 -15.76 23.37
N ILE A 126 -7.14 -14.61 22.85
CA ILE A 126 -7.58 -14.11 21.54
C ILE A 126 -7.08 -15.06 20.46
N PHE A 127 -5.81 -15.44 20.48
CA PHE A 127 -5.26 -16.37 19.49
C PHE A 127 -5.97 -17.74 19.51
N GLN A 128 -6.21 -18.31 20.70
CA GLN A 128 -6.95 -19.58 20.82
C GLN A 128 -8.39 -19.47 20.28
N ALA A 129 -9.10 -18.40 20.61
CA ALA A 129 -10.44 -18.17 20.10
C ALA A 129 -10.46 -17.92 18.58
N PHE A 130 -9.46 -17.19 18.06
CA PHE A 130 -9.30 -16.94 16.63
C PHE A 130 -9.13 -18.22 15.82
N ARG A 131 -8.35 -19.19 16.33
CA ARG A 131 -8.21 -20.51 15.70
C ARG A 131 -9.54 -21.26 15.59
N GLY A 132 -10.32 -21.25 16.69
CA GLY A 132 -11.66 -21.86 16.70
C GLY A 132 -12.63 -21.15 15.75
N PHE A 133 -12.52 -19.82 15.66
CA PHE A 133 -13.29 -19.01 14.72
C PHE A 133 -12.97 -19.36 13.26
N CYS A 134 -11.69 -19.37 12.87
CA CYS A 134 -11.26 -19.72 11.51
C CYS A 134 -11.74 -21.12 11.08
N SER A 135 -11.61 -22.10 11.98
CA SER A 135 -12.09 -23.46 11.74
C SER A 135 -13.59 -23.52 11.48
N SER A 136 -14.36 -22.70 12.22
CA SER A 136 -15.81 -22.66 12.09
C SER A 136 -16.28 -21.92 10.84
N VAL A 137 -15.60 -20.82 10.47
CA VAL A 137 -15.83 -20.13 9.20
C VAL A 137 -15.57 -21.08 8.05
N SER A 138 -14.42 -21.76 8.04
CA SER A 138 -14.05 -22.74 7.00
C SER A 138 -15.10 -23.83 6.82
N ARG A 139 -15.53 -24.45 7.93
CA ARG A 139 -16.60 -25.45 7.90
C ARG A 139 -17.90 -24.87 7.31
N TYR A 140 -18.31 -23.68 7.75
CA TYR A 140 -19.53 -23.04 7.25
C TYR A 140 -19.46 -22.74 5.74
N LEU A 141 -18.33 -22.20 5.26
CA LEU A 141 -18.13 -21.92 3.83
C LEU A 141 -18.21 -23.21 3.00
N SER A 142 -17.58 -24.28 3.47
CA SER A 142 -17.58 -25.59 2.81
C SER A 142 -18.98 -26.23 2.78
N GLU A 143 -19.67 -26.28 3.93
CA GLU A 143 -21.02 -26.88 4.04
C GLU A 143 -22.06 -26.16 3.18
N ASN A 144 -21.89 -24.85 2.95
CA ASN A 144 -22.80 -24.02 2.17
C ASN A 144 -22.32 -23.76 0.72
N ALA A 145 -21.23 -24.41 0.30
CA ALA A 145 -20.61 -24.24 -1.02
C ALA A 145 -20.40 -22.76 -1.41
N ILE A 146 -19.88 -21.96 -0.47
CA ILE A 146 -19.53 -20.55 -0.71
C ILE A 146 -18.13 -20.53 -1.34
N ALA A 147 -18.07 -20.25 -2.64
CA ALA A 147 -16.86 -20.35 -3.44
C ALA A 147 -16.12 -19.03 -3.67
N CYS A 148 -16.35 -18.00 -2.83
CA CYS A 148 -15.60 -16.74 -2.94
C CYS A 148 -14.24 -16.82 -2.24
N ASP A 149 -13.33 -15.97 -2.70
CA ASP A 149 -12.01 -15.81 -2.09
C ASP A 149 -12.09 -15.20 -0.69
N VAL A 150 -11.22 -15.67 0.18
CA VAL A 150 -11.00 -15.15 1.53
C VAL A 150 -9.59 -14.58 1.61
N TYR A 151 -9.50 -13.30 1.91
CA TYR A 151 -8.23 -12.60 2.14
C TYR A 151 -8.05 -12.24 3.61
N GLY A 152 -6.83 -12.38 4.10
CA GLY A 152 -6.41 -11.82 5.38
C GLY A 152 -6.26 -10.31 5.28
N ALA A 153 -7.05 -9.55 6.03
CA ALA A 153 -6.97 -8.09 6.06
C ALA A 153 -6.07 -7.58 7.19
N LYS A 154 -4.99 -6.90 6.81
CA LYS A 154 -4.09 -6.19 7.71
C LYS A 154 -4.42 -4.70 7.68
N ALA A 155 -4.61 -4.11 8.85
CA ALA A 155 -5.03 -2.72 8.99
C ALA A 155 -3.88 -1.83 9.43
N TYR A 156 -3.73 -0.70 8.74
CA TYR A 156 -2.72 0.31 9.01
C TYR A 156 -3.35 1.71 9.04
N SER A 157 -2.65 2.65 9.66
CA SER A 157 -2.86 4.08 9.49
C SER A 157 -1.58 4.74 8.99
N LEU A 158 -1.69 5.93 8.42
CA LEU A 158 -0.53 6.74 8.06
C LEU A 158 -0.36 7.85 9.09
N GLN A 159 0.81 7.95 9.69
CA GLN A 159 1.16 9.05 10.59
C GLN A 159 2.53 9.61 10.22
N PHE A 160 2.59 10.91 9.92
CA PHE A 160 3.82 11.60 9.51
C PHE A 160 4.58 10.89 8.37
N GLY A 161 3.85 10.40 7.37
CA GLY A 161 4.43 9.68 6.22
C GLY A 161 4.89 8.24 6.51
N ARG A 162 4.61 7.71 7.71
CA ARG A 162 4.94 6.33 8.10
C ARG A 162 3.67 5.51 8.27
N ALA A 163 3.70 4.28 7.80
CA ALA A 163 2.66 3.32 8.08
C ALA A 163 2.79 2.81 9.52
N LEU A 164 1.70 2.85 10.27
CA LEU A 164 1.57 2.29 11.60
C LEU A 164 0.56 1.15 11.54
N SER A 165 1.01 -0.05 11.86
CA SER A 165 0.12 -1.21 11.96
C SER A 165 -0.77 -1.08 13.19
N PHE A 166 -2.06 -1.38 13.04
CA PHE A 166 -2.94 -1.57 14.20
C PHE A 166 -2.61 -2.82 15.01
N PHE A 167 -1.64 -3.63 14.57
CA PHE A 167 -1.07 -4.75 15.34
C PHE A 167 0.10 -4.33 16.24
N ASN A 168 0.66 -3.13 16.06
CA ASN A 168 1.74 -2.63 16.91
C ASN A 168 1.22 -2.38 18.33
N ASP A 169 1.89 -2.91 19.34
CA ASP A 169 1.41 -2.83 20.72
C ASP A 169 2.59 -2.68 21.70
N HIS A 170 2.39 -1.81 22.70
CA HIS A 170 3.31 -1.56 23.81
C HIS A 170 2.66 -1.87 25.17
N SER A 171 1.52 -2.57 25.16
CA SER A 171 0.77 -2.91 26.36
C SER A 171 1.55 -3.85 27.28
N THR A 172 1.06 -3.99 28.52
CA THR A 172 1.59 -4.97 29.47
C THR A 172 1.45 -6.41 28.97
N THR A 173 0.47 -6.68 28.11
CA THR A 173 0.27 -8.01 27.50
C THR A 173 1.36 -8.29 26.49
N PHE A 174 1.67 -7.32 25.63
CA PHE A 174 2.82 -7.39 24.72
C PHE A 174 4.11 -7.62 25.49
N ASN A 175 4.42 -6.76 26.48
CA ASN A 175 5.69 -6.83 27.22
C ASN A 175 5.87 -8.18 27.92
N ARG A 176 4.83 -8.72 28.56
CA ARG A 176 4.89 -10.05 29.19
C ARG A 176 5.13 -11.17 28.18
N GLY A 177 4.54 -11.08 26.99
CA GLY A 177 4.78 -12.03 25.91
C GLY A 177 6.21 -11.94 25.38
N PHE A 178 6.70 -10.71 25.19
CA PHE A 178 8.07 -10.43 24.77
C PHE A 178 9.11 -10.92 25.79
N ASP A 179 8.88 -10.74 27.09
CA ASP A 179 9.76 -11.26 28.14
C ASP A 179 9.89 -12.80 28.07
N ARG A 180 8.79 -13.50 27.77
CA ARG A 180 8.79 -14.96 27.56
C ARG A 180 9.56 -15.35 26.31
N TYR A 181 9.38 -14.59 25.24
CA TYR A 181 10.13 -14.77 23.99
C TYR A 181 11.65 -14.64 24.23
N LEU A 182 12.08 -13.60 24.96
CA LEU A 182 13.49 -13.43 25.34
C LEU A 182 14.00 -14.58 26.22
N ALA A 183 13.19 -15.03 27.18
CA ALA A 183 13.55 -16.17 28.03
C ALA A 183 13.74 -17.46 27.21
N GLN A 184 12.89 -17.68 26.20
CA GLN A 184 13.00 -18.83 25.30
C GLN A 184 14.26 -18.74 24.43
N MET A 185 14.51 -17.60 23.78
CA MET A 185 15.75 -17.42 23.01
C MET A 185 17.01 -17.60 23.87
N ALA A 186 16.97 -17.15 25.14
CA ALA A 186 18.07 -17.33 26.08
C ALA A 186 18.27 -18.81 26.47
N HIS A 187 17.18 -19.57 26.57
CA HIS A 187 17.24 -21.02 26.81
C HIS A 187 17.81 -21.76 25.60
N ASP A 188 17.44 -21.33 24.39
CA ASP A 188 17.85 -21.97 23.13
C ASP A 188 19.26 -21.55 22.65
N GLY A 189 19.91 -20.64 23.39
CA GLY A 189 21.27 -20.16 23.09
C GLY A 189 21.35 -19.14 21.96
N GLU A 190 20.20 -18.65 21.49
CA GLU A 190 20.09 -17.69 20.37
C GLU A 190 20.15 -16.23 20.82
N LEU A 191 20.11 -15.97 22.14
CA LEU A 191 20.15 -14.61 22.70
C LEU A 191 21.57 -14.23 23.17
N ASP A 192 22.17 -13.26 22.48
CA ASP A 192 23.35 -12.57 22.97
C ASP A 192 22.96 -11.52 24.03
N LYS A 193 23.04 -11.93 25.30
CA LYS A 193 22.67 -11.07 26.45
C LYS A 193 23.53 -9.82 26.55
N GLU A 194 24.82 -9.89 26.22
CA GLU A 194 25.72 -8.73 26.32
C GLU A 194 25.39 -7.68 25.26
N LYS A 195 25.09 -8.13 24.03
CA LYS A 195 24.67 -7.23 22.95
C LYS A 195 23.33 -6.55 23.24
N VAL A 196 22.36 -7.28 23.79
CA VAL A 196 21.04 -6.74 24.14
C VAL A 196 21.12 -5.73 25.29
N LEU A 197 21.93 -5.98 26.32
CA LEU A 197 22.11 -5.02 27.42
C LEU A 197 22.76 -3.70 26.98
N ASN A 198 23.69 -3.78 26.03
CA ASN A 198 24.51 -2.64 25.64
C ASN A 198 23.97 -1.87 24.41
N ASN A 199 22.95 -2.39 23.71
CA ASN A 199 22.42 -1.78 22.49
C ASN A 199 20.88 -1.68 22.51
N PRO A 200 20.32 -0.51 22.84
CA PRO A 200 18.87 -0.27 22.78
C PRO A 200 18.24 -0.54 21.40
N GLY A 201 19.01 -0.39 20.31
CA GLY A 201 18.55 -0.69 18.96
C GLY A 201 18.33 -2.18 18.71
N GLU A 202 19.08 -3.04 19.42
CA GLU A 202 18.91 -4.50 19.34
C GLU A 202 17.57 -4.91 19.95
N ILE A 203 17.19 -4.33 21.10
CA ILE A 203 15.90 -4.59 21.75
C ILE A 203 14.73 -4.25 20.82
N GLU A 204 14.79 -3.10 20.14
CA GLU A 204 13.74 -2.70 19.20
C GLU A 204 13.67 -3.63 17.98
N THR A 205 14.80 -4.18 17.54
CA THR A 205 14.84 -5.20 16.48
C THR A 205 14.20 -6.51 16.95
N LEU A 206 14.51 -6.97 18.17
CA LEU A 206 13.91 -8.17 18.75
C LEU A 206 12.41 -8.02 18.96
N LYS A 207 11.93 -6.85 19.40
CA LYS A 207 10.49 -6.56 19.51
C LYS A 207 9.79 -6.67 18.15
N LYS A 208 10.39 -6.11 17.09
CA LYS A 208 9.85 -6.23 15.73
C LYS A 208 9.80 -7.69 15.26
N ASN A 209 10.84 -8.48 15.54
CA ASN A 209 10.87 -9.90 15.20
C ASN A 209 9.77 -10.66 15.94
N TYR A 210 9.60 -10.41 17.24
CA TYR A 210 8.52 -10.98 18.04
C TYR A 210 7.13 -10.58 17.50
N SER A 211 6.90 -9.31 17.19
CA SER A 211 5.66 -8.85 16.57
C SER A 211 5.36 -9.55 15.24
N LYS A 212 6.37 -9.66 14.36
CA LYS A 212 6.24 -10.39 13.09
C LYS A 212 5.90 -11.86 13.31
N GLN A 213 6.54 -12.52 14.28
CA GLN A 213 6.29 -13.92 14.60
C GLN A 213 4.86 -14.14 15.11
N ILE A 214 4.35 -13.27 16.00
CA ILE A 214 2.97 -13.40 16.47
C ILE A 214 1.98 -13.13 15.34
N GLN A 215 2.22 -12.11 14.52
CA GLN A 215 1.36 -11.81 13.36
C GLN A 215 1.33 -12.99 12.37
N SER A 216 2.49 -13.60 12.07
CA SER A 216 2.59 -14.76 11.19
C SER A 216 1.84 -15.98 11.72
N LEU A 217 1.69 -16.14 13.04
CA LEU A 217 0.87 -17.21 13.61
C LEU A 217 -0.61 -17.04 13.27
N TYR A 218 -1.15 -15.82 13.31
CA TYR A 218 -2.53 -15.54 12.90
C TYR A 218 -2.73 -15.82 11.40
N GLU A 219 -1.76 -15.41 10.58
CA GLU A 219 -1.74 -15.64 9.13
C GLU A 219 -1.73 -17.14 8.80
N GLN A 220 -0.81 -17.90 9.40
CA GLN A 220 -0.70 -19.35 9.21
C GLN A 220 -1.97 -20.08 9.61
N VAL A 221 -2.55 -19.76 10.78
CA VAL A 221 -3.80 -20.38 11.23
C VAL A 221 -4.95 -20.10 10.26
N ALA A 222 -5.05 -18.87 9.75
CA ALA A 222 -6.06 -18.52 8.77
C ALA A 222 -5.85 -19.28 7.45
N GLN A 223 -4.63 -19.25 6.91
CA GLN A 223 -4.26 -19.94 5.68
C GLN A 223 -4.50 -21.45 5.76
N GLU A 224 -4.10 -22.11 6.85
CA GLU A 224 -4.30 -23.54 7.04
C GLU A 224 -5.78 -23.89 7.17
N SER A 225 -6.52 -23.14 8.00
CA SER A 225 -7.94 -23.42 8.26
C SER A 225 -8.81 -23.17 7.04
N LEU A 226 -8.53 -22.12 6.27
CA LEU A 226 -9.34 -21.65 5.14
C LEU A 226 -8.71 -22.01 3.79
N SER A 227 -7.79 -22.97 3.74
CA SER A 227 -6.97 -23.30 2.55
C SER A 227 -7.75 -23.46 1.23
N ALA A 228 -9.01 -23.95 1.28
CA ALA A 228 -9.86 -24.10 0.10
C ALA A 228 -10.34 -22.76 -0.51
N ASN A 229 -10.42 -21.70 0.29
CA ASN A 229 -10.87 -20.37 -0.11
C ASN A 229 -9.79 -19.29 0.08
N TRP A 230 -8.66 -19.60 0.70
CA TRP A 230 -7.63 -18.62 1.04
C TRP A 230 -6.89 -18.13 -0.20
N ALA A 231 -7.01 -16.83 -0.47
CA ALA A 231 -6.44 -16.20 -1.66
C ALA A 231 -5.23 -15.29 -1.35
N GLY A 232 -4.87 -15.12 -0.07
CA GLY A 232 -3.72 -14.34 0.35
C GLY A 232 -4.06 -13.24 1.33
N GLU A 233 -3.26 -12.18 1.32
CA GLU A 233 -3.33 -11.10 2.31
C GLU A 233 -3.42 -9.75 1.61
N LEU A 234 -4.23 -8.84 2.17
CA LEU A 234 -4.40 -7.49 1.68
C LEU A 234 -4.11 -6.50 2.81
N SER A 235 -3.26 -5.52 2.50
CA SER A 235 -2.87 -4.48 3.43
C SER A 235 -3.64 -3.21 3.13
N PHE A 236 -4.46 -2.78 4.09
CA PHE A 236 -5.30 -1.60 4.01
C PHE A 236 -4.76 -0.47 4.87
N SER A 237 -4.76 0.75 4.34
CA SER A 237 -4.47 1.94 5.14
C SER A 237 -5.67 2.86 5.19
N PHE A 238 -6.05 3.28 6.40
CA PHE A 238 -7.30 3.99 6.64
C PHE A 238 -7.06 5.50 6.82
N LEU A 239 -7.70 6.31 5.98
CA LEU A 239 -7.68 7.78 6.11
C LEU A 239 -8.39 8.19 7.40
N GLY A 240 -7.75 9.09 8.17
CA GLY A 240 -8.27 9.50 9.48
C GLY A 240 -8.13 8.44 10.57
N GLY A 241 -7.33 7.40 10.33
CA GLY A 241 -7.04 6.34 11.30
C GLY A 241 -5.86 6.61 12.22
N GLY A 242 -5.10 7.69 12.01
CA GLY A 242 -3.97 8.06 12.85
C GLY A 242 -4.43 8.58 14.22
N SER A 243 -3.62 8.34 15.26
CA SER A 243 -3.93 8.84 16.61
C SER A 243 -4.01 10.38 16.67
N SER A 244 -3.21 11.06 15.85
CA SER A 244 -3.26 12.52 15.69
C SER A 244 -4.55 13.00 15.03
N ASP A 245 -5.19 12.17 14.21
CA ASP A 245 -6.40 12.56 13.47
C ASP A 245 -7.61 12.66 14.40
N ILE A 246 -7.61 11.97 15.55
CA ILE A 246 -8.74 11.99 16.51
C ILE A 246 -9.15 13.42 16.84
N PHE A 247 -8.18 14.30 17.14
CA PHE A 247 -8.45 15.68 17.53
C PHE A 247 -9.05 16.47 16.38
N GLU A 248 -8.43 16.43 15.20
CA GLU A 248 -8.94 17.12 14.01
C GLU A 248 -10.38 16.67 13.68
N ARG A 249 -10.67 15.38 13.88
CA ARG A 249 -11.96 14.75 13.59
C ARG A 249 -13.00 14.89 14.69
N THR A 250 -12.67 15.50 15.83
CA THR A 250 -13.66 15.76 16.91
C THR A 250 -14.60 16.92 16.60
N SER A 251 -14.26 17.77 15.62
CA SER A 251 -15.03 18.96 15.27
C SER A 251 -15.11 19.13 13.75
N GLU A 252 -16.31 19.34 13.24
CA GLU A 252 -16.55 19.63 11.81
C GLU A 252 -15.85 20.91 11.33
N HIS A 253 -15.47 21.80 12.25
CA HIS A 253 -14.74 23.02 11.93
C HIS A 253 -13.24 22.81 11.77
N TRP A 254 -12.71 21.69 12.27
CA TRP A 254 -11.27 21.38 12.21
C TRP A 254 -10.96 20.38 11.09
N GLU A 255 -11.85 19.41 10.87
CA GLU A 255 -11.69 18.40 9.82
C GLU A 255 -11.87 19.02 8.43
N HIS A 256 -10.85 18.94 7.59
CA HIS A 256 -10.91 19.44 6.21
C HIS A 256 -10.50 18.37 5.20
N PRO A 257 -11.19 18.24 4.03
CA PRO A 257 -10.85 17.23 3.02
C PRO A 257 -9.40 17.29 2.54
N SER A 258 -8.77 18.46 2.57
CA SER A 258 -7.36 18.64 2.17
C SER A 258 -6.37 17.89 3.04
N SER A 259 -6.70 17.64 4.31
CA SER A 259 -5.82 16.97 5.27
C SER A 259 -5.53 15.52 4.89
N TYR A 260 -6.36 14.94 4.02
CA TYR A 260 -6.28 13.54 3.61
C TYR A 260 -5.58 13.29 2.28
N PHE A 261 -5.26 14.32 1.48
CA PHE A 261 -4.67 14.12 0.15
C PHE A 261 -3.25 13.58 0.20
N SER A 262 -2.40 14.15 1.06
CA SER A 262 -1.04 13.64 1.26
C SER A 262 -1.05 12.23 1.84
N GLN A 263 -2.00 11.93 2.74
CA GLN A 263 -2.19 10.59 3.28
C GLN A 263 -2.59 9.60 2.17
N LEU A 264 -3.63 9.94 1.38
CA LEU A 264 -4.14 9.10 0.30
C LEU A 264 -3.04 8.74 -0.71
N LEU A 265 -2.30 9.74 -1.18
CA LEU A 265 -1.23 9.52 -2.15
C LEU A 265 -0.04 8.77 -1.49
N GLY A 266 0.30 9.10 -0.25
CA GLY A 266 1.34 8.38 0.51
C GLY A 266 1.01 6.91 0.78
N MET A 267 -0.27 6.56 0.94
CA MET A 267 -0.70 5.16 1.05
C MET A 267 -0.39 4.38 -0.23
N THR A 268 -0.60 4.98 -1.40
CA THR A 268 -0.30 4.33 -2.69
C THR A 268 1.20 4.13 -2.91
N THR A 269 2.05 5.07 -2.48
CA THR A 269 3.51 4.92 -2.58
C THR A 269 4.05 3.89 -1.59
N LEU A 270 3.32 3.61 -0.52
CA LEU A 270 3.64 2.54 0.43
C LEU A 270 2.98 1.20 0.08
N ASP A 271 2.35 1.09 -1.09
CA ASP A 271 1.73 -0.13 -1.62
C ASP A 271 0.59 -0.67 -0.72
N PHE A 272 -0.16 0.25 -0.08
CA PHE A 272 -1.39 -0.07 0.63
C PHE A 272 -2.61 0.24 -0.23
N ILE A 273 -3.70 -0.51 -0.01
CA ILE A 273 -5.03 -0.15 -0.51
C ILE A 273 -5.59 0.97 0.39
N PRO A 274 -5.75 2.21 -0.12
CA PRO A 274 -6.31 3.30 0.66
C PRO A 274 -7.79 3.06 0.94
N SER A 275 -8.24 3.42 2.15
CA SER A 275 -9.64 3.29 2.53
C SER A 275 -10.14 4.52 3.29
N SER A 276 -11.25 5.09 2.83
CA SER A 276 -11.92 6.21 3.50
C SER A 276 -13.06 5.80 4.41
N VAL A 277 -13.22 4.50 4.73
CA VAL A 277 -14.38 4.00 5.49
C VAL A 277 -14.53 4.61 6.88
N LEU A 278 -13.46 5.18 7.44
CA LEU A 278 -13.51 5.91 8.70
C LEU A 278 -14.03 7.34 8.56
N LEU A 279 -13.90 7.96 7.39
CA LEU A 279 -14.28 9.37 7.21
C LEU A 279 -15.80 9.52 7.15
N SER A 280 -16.29 10.62 7.71
CA SER A 280 -17.72 10.95 7.66
C SER A 280 -18.15 11.34 6.24
N PRO A 281 -19.43 11.16 5.86
CA PRO A 281 -19.95 11.62 4.57
C PRO A 281 -19.79 13.13 4.35
N ALA A 282 -19.71 13.91 5.43
CA ALA A 282 -19.53 15.37 5.37
C ALA A 282 -18.17 15.77 4.77
N ILE A 283 -17.15 14.93 4.94
CA ILE A 283 -15.77 15.14 4.48
C ILE A 283 -15.51 14.51 3.11
N LYS A 284 -16.23 13.43 2.79
CA LYS A 284 -16.17 12.74 1.48
C LYS A 284 -16.85 13.55 0.36
N LYS A 285 -16.37 14.78 0.15
CA LYS A 285 -16.83 15.71 -0.88
C LYS A 285 -15.71 15.99 -1.86
N ASP A 286 -16.01 16.75 -2.91
CA ASP A 286 -15.00 17.21 -3.85
C ASP A 286 -13.96 18.11 -3.17
N PRO A 287 -12.67 17.97 -3.53
CA PRO A 287 -12.14 17.08 -4.57
C PRO A 287 -11.78 15.66 -4.09
N LEU A 288 -11.89 15.36 -2.80
CA LEU A 288 -11.41 14.10 -2.20
C LEU A 288 -12.13 12.85 -2.74
N ILE A 289 -13.46 12.88 -2.84
CA ILE A 289 -14.23 11.73 -3.35
C ILE A 289 -13.84 11.37 -4.80
N LYS A 290 -13.54 12.39 -5.62
CA LYS A 290 -13.08 12.20 -6.99
C LYS A 290 -11.69 11.55 -7.01
N ALA A 291 -10.76 12.04 -6.18
CA ALA A 291 -9.43 11.46 -6.07
C ALA A 291 -9.47 10.00 -5.61
N LEU A 292 -10.31 9.67 -4.63
CA LEU A 292 -10.51 8.29 -4.17
C LEU A 292 -11.01 7.38 -5.30
N GLY A 293 -12.02 7.81 -6.07
CA GLY A 293 -12.57 7.02 -7.18
C GLY A 293 -11.61 6.83 -8.36
N GLU A 294 -10.68 7.75 -8.58
CA GLU A 294 -9.65 7.63 -9.62
C GLU A 294 -8.49 6.73 -9.16
N ILE A 295 -8.05 6.88 -7.90
CA ILE A 295 -6.90 6.13 -7.35
C ILE A 295 -7.28 4.68 -7.01
N VAL A 296 -8.38 4.48 -6.29
CA VAL A 296 -8.84 3.14 -5.85
C VAL A 296 -9.71 2.55 -6.94
N SER A 297 -9.10 2.33 -8.11
CA SER A 297 -9.76 1.72 -9.26
C SER A 297 -9.80 0.19 -9.14
N GLU A 298 -10.68 -0.44 -9.92
CA GLU A 298 -10.72 -1.91 -10.04
C GLU A 298 -9.37 -2.53 -10.43
N PRO A 299 -8.68 -2.08 -11.50
CA PRO A 299 -7.40 -2.68 -11.82
C PRO A 299 -6.31 -2.39 -10.77
N PHE A 300 -6.37 -1.28 -10.03
CA PHE A 300 -5.51 -1.07 -8.85
C PHE A 300 -5.75 -2.11 -7.75
N ILE A 301 -7.02 -2.41 -7.44
CA ILE A 301 -7.37 -3.45 -6.46
C ILE A 301 -6.93 -4.83 -6.95
N ARG A 302 -7.22 -5.18 -8.21
CA ARG A 302 -6.84 -6.48 -8.78
C ARG A 302 -5.33 -6.69 -8.79
N SER A 303 -4.53 -5.63 -9.01
CA SER A 303 -3.05 -5.72 -8.90
C SER A 303 -2.57 -6.06 -7.48
N HIS A 304 -3.33 -5.70 -6.44
CA HIS A 304 -3.00 -6.10 -5.06
C HIS A 304 -3.46 -7.53 -4.74
N MET A 305 -4.45 -8.04 -5.48
CA MET A 305 -5.03 -9.37 -5.28
C MET A 305 -4.28 -10.48 -6.01
N GLN A 306 -3.20 -10.17 -6.72
CA GLN A 306 -2.37 -11.10 -7.52
C GLN A 306 -3.14 -11.81 -8.65
N ASN A 307 -4.35 -11.35 -8.98
CA ASN A 307 -5.15 -11.80 -10.11
C ASN A 307 -4.76 -11.04 -11.39
N GLU A 308 -3.48 -11.09 -11.78
CA GLU A 308 -2.95 -10.46 -13.01
C GLU A 308 -3.19 -11.32 -14.28
N LEU A 309 -3.97 -12.40 -14.18
CA LEU A 309 -4.35 -13.21 -15.33
C LEU A 309 -5.22 -12.38 -16.29
N TYR A 310 -4.59 -11.87 -17.34
CA TYR A 310 -5.11 -11.72 -18.70
C TYR A 310 -6.62 -11.48 -18.84
N ASP A 311 -7.13 -10.39 -18.29
CA ASP A 311 -8.40 -9.86 -18.77
C ASP A 311 -8.08 -8.70 -19.72
N GLU A 312 -8.10 -9.00 -21.02
CA GLU A 312 -8.07 -8.02 -22.10
C GLU A 312 -9.11 -6.91 -21.87
N GLU A 313 -10.20 -7.18 -21.14
CA GLU A 313 -11.19 -6.19 -20.72
C GLU A 313 -10.61 -5.08 -19.81
N TYR A 314 -9.66 -5.41 -18.92
CA TYR A 314 -9.04 -4.44 -18.01
C TYR A 314 -7.88 -3.67 -18.63
N SER A 315 -7.33 -4.12 -19.76
CA SER A 315 -6.29 -3.41 -20.52
C SER A 315 -6.73 -2.00 -20.98
N SER A 316 -8.04 -1.73 -20.97
CA SER A 316 -8.61 -0.42 -21.33
C SER A 316 -8.75 0.56 -20.16
N LYS A 317 -8.53 0.12 -18.91
CA LYS A 317 -8.73 0.94 -17.72
C LYS A 317 -7.42 1.59 -17.25
N PHE A 318 -7.55 2.78 -16.66
CA PHE A 318 -6.41 3.53 -16.13
C PHE A 318 -5.90 2.91 -14.82
N ASN A 319 -4.57 2.78 -14.75
CA ASN A 319 -3.82 2.32 -13.59
C ASN A 319 -2.80 3.37 -13.14
N PRO A 320 -2.52 3.49 -11.84
CA PRO A 320 -1.42 4.32 -11.34
C PRO A 320 -0.08 4.03 -12.03
N ILE A 321 0.59 5.07 -12.51
CA ILE A 321 1.94 4.93 -13.09
C ILE A 321 2.95 4.67 -11.96
N VAL A 322 3.78 3.64 -12.14
CA VAL A 322 4.91 3.34 -11.25
C VAL A 322 6.17 3.18 -12.08
N PHE A 323 7.05 4.18 -12.03
CA PHE A 323 8.37 4.11 -12.67
C PHE A 323 9.40 3.44 -11.78
N PHE A 324 9.29 3.62 -10.46
CA PHE A 324 10.33 3.20 -9.51
C PHE A 324 9.78 2.29 -8.43
N GLU A 325 10.46 1.17 -8.19
CA GLU A 325 10.18 0.25 -7.10
C GLU A 325 11.35 0.27 -6.12
N LEU A 326 11.07 0.55 -4.85
CA LEU A 326 12.06 0.73 -3.79
C LEU A 326 11.91 -0.41 -2.77
N PHE A 327 12.81 -1.39 -2.83
CA PHE A 327 12.76 -2.58 -1.98
C PHE A 327 13.43 -2.30 -0.63
N ARG A 328 12.66 -2.37 0.46
CA ARG A 328 13.10 -2.10 1.83
C ARG A 328 13.43 -3.40 2.54
N ASN A 329 14.71 -3.65 2.86
CA ASN A 329 15.07 -4.90 3.56
C ASN A 329 15.10 -4.76 5.09
N THR A 330 15.60 -3.65 5.64
CA THR A 330 15.81 -3.51 7.10
C THR A 330 15.51 -2.13 7.66
N ASN A 331 15.86 -1.07 6.93
CA ASN A 331 15.70 0.33 7.39
C ASN A 331 14.69 1.09 6.53
N PRO A 332 13.50 1.46 7.07
CA PRO A 332 12.45 2.14 6.30
C PRO A 332 12.86 3.54 5.83
N ASN A 333 13.90 4.14 6.43
CA ASN A 333 14.38 5.47 6.10
C ASN A 333 15.65 5.45 5.22
N ALA A 334 16.13 4.29 4.78
CA ALA A 334 17.41 4.20 4.04
C ALA A 334 17.42 5.08 2.77
N PHE A 335 16.36 5.03 1.98
CA PHE A 335 16.19 5.85 0.77
C PHE A 335 15.88 7.34 1.06
N ILE A 336 15.50 7.66 2.30
CA ILE A 336 15.32 9.06 2.74
C ILE A 336 16.69 9.66 3.08
N LYS A 337 17.56 8.86 3.70
CA LYS A 337 18.90 9.31 4.11
C LYS A 337 19.82 9.61 2.92
N ASP A 338 19.78 8.77 1.88
CA ASP A 338 20.57 8.97 0.65
C ASP A 338 19.99 10.02 -0.32
N GLY A 339 18.80 10.57 -0.01
CA GLY A 339 18.17 11.64 -0.77
C GLY A 339 17.32 11.19 -1.96
N LEU A 340 17.16 9.87 -2.17
CA LEU A 340 16.39 9.33 -3.31
C LEU A 340 14.92 9.71 -3.20
N VAL A 341 14.30 9.54 -2.03
CA VAL A 341 12.87 9.82 -1.83
C VAL A 341 12.56 11.29 -2.12
N GLN A 342 13.37 12.22 -1.60
CA GLN A 342 13.19 13.65 -1.82
C GLN A 342 13.38 14.04 -3.29
N PHE A 343 14.25 13.34 -4.02
CA PHE A 343 14.38 13.52 -5.46
C PHE A 343 13.12 13.04 -6.20
N LEU A 344 12.64 11.84 -5.89
CA LEU A 344 11.44 11.26 -6.52
C LEU A 344 10.17 12.05 -6.18
N GLU A 345 9.98 12.48 -4.94
CA GLU A 345 8.87 13.33 -4.53
C GLU A 345 8.83 14.66 -5.30
N ARG A 346 9.98 15.16 -5.75
CA ARG A 346 10.09 16.44 -6.48
C ARG A 346 9.90 16.29 -7.99
N GLN A 347 10.48 15.27 -8.61
CA GLN A 347 10.55 15.11 -10.08
C GLN A 347 9.56 14.07 -10.63
N PHE A 348 9.15 13.13 -9.78
CA PHE A 348 8.39 11.94 -10.13
C PHE A 348 7.30 11.69 -9.08
N SER A 349 6.66 12.76 -8.59
CA SER A 349 5.74 12.73 -7.45
C SER A 349 4.71 11.61 -7.60
N TRP A 350 4.62 10.75 -6.58
CA TRP A 350 3.66 9.65 -6.49
C TRP A 350 3.79 8.54 -7.55
N THR A 351 4.83 8.57 -8.40
CA THR A 351 5.08 7.54 -9.43
C THR A 351 6.11 6.49 -9.00
N PHE A 352 6.25 6.29 -7.70
CA PHE A 352 7.14 5.29 -7.10
C PHE A 352 6.42 4.50 -6.02
N ARG A 353 6.83 3.25 -5.79
CA ARG A 353 6.29 2.41 -4.72
C ARG A 353 7.39 1.77 -3.90
N PHE A 354 7.18 1.71 -2.60
CA PHE A 354 7.97 0.88 -1.70
C PHE A 354 7.42 -0.54 -1.72
N LYS A 355 8.32 -1.51 -1.76
CA LYS A 355 7.99 -2.94 -1.71
C LYS A 355 8.73 -3.58 -0.53
N GLU A 356 8.03 -4.42 0.21
CA GLU A 356 8.63 -5.19 1.33
C GLU A 356 9.28 -6.49 0.86
N ALA A 357 8.67 -7.16 -0.12
CA ALA A 357 9.16 -8.43 -0.65
C ALA A 357 9.35 -8.38 -2.17
N LEU A 358 10.34 -9.12 -2.66
CA LEU A 358 10.59 -9.31 -4.08
C LEU A 358 9.72 -10.46 -4.62
N ASN A 359 8.44 -10.18 -4.83
CA ASN A 359 7.50 -11.11 -5.45
C ASN A 359 7.44 -10.79 -6.94
N VAL A 360 8.37 -11.34 -7.72
CA VAL A 360 8.44 -11.11 -9.16
C VAL A 360 7.84 -12.30 -9.89
N ASN A 361 6.81 -12.05 -10.70
CA ASN A 361 6.42 -12.98 -11.74
C ASN A 361 7.39 -12.85 -12.92
N PHE A 362 8.35 -13.77 -12.99
CA PHE A 362 9.37 -13.80 -14.04
C PHE A 362 8.82 -14.22 -15.41
N ASP A 363 7.52 -14.48 -15.55
CA ASP A 363 6.92 -14.76 -16.85
C ASP A 363 6.25 -13.51 -17.46
N GLU A 364 6.03 -12.44 -16.66
CA GLU A 364 5.16 -11.31 -17.03
C GLU A 364 5.77 -9.92 -16.76
N GLU A 365 6.63 -9.75 -15.74
CA GLU A 365 7.16 -8.44 -15.32
C GLU A 365 8.45 -7.99 -16.04
N PHE A 366 8.48 -8.05 -17.37
CA PHE A 366 9.58 -7.46 -18.16
C PHE A 366 9.12 -6.19 -18.87
N GLY A 367 9.39 -5.04 -18.27
CA GLY A 367 9.13 -3.76 -18.91
C GLY A 367 9.32 -2.55 -18.00
N ASN A 368 10.20 -1.64 -18.42
CA ASN A 368 10.37 -0.22 -18.06
C ASN A 368 10.50 0.23 -16.59
N LYS A 369 10.14 -0.57 -15.58
CA LYS A 369 10.31 -0.21 -14.16
C LYS A 369 11.79 -0.20 -13.77
N ILE A 370 12.14 0.73 -12.89
CA ILE A 370 13.48 0.90 -12.33
C ILE A 370 13.44 0.45 -10.87
N ARG A 371 14.25 -0.54 -10.54
CA ARG A 371 14.19 -1.20 -9.23
C ARG A 371 15.41 -0.83 -8.38
N PHE A 372 15.17 -0.41 -7.14
CA PHE A 372 16.21 -0.06 -6.18
C PHE A 372 16.27 -1.08 -5.05
N PHE A 373 17.48 -1.58 -4.81
CA PHE A 373 17.76 -2.55 -3.76
C PHE A 373 18.82 -2.01 -2.80
N LYS A 374 18.58 -2.19 -1.50
CA LYS A 374 19.58 -2.00 -0.46
C LYS A 374 20.33 -3.31 -0.22
N GLY A 375 21.65 -3.26 -0.24
CA GLY A 375 22.50 -4.41 0.05
C GLY A 375 22.45 -4.84 1.52
N GLU A 376 22.27 -3.88 2.43
CA GLU A 376 22.02 -4.15 3.84
C GLU A 376 20.77 -5.03 4.01
N GLY A 377 20.96 -6.22 4.60
CA GLY A 377 19.89 -7.19 4.82
C GLY A 377 19.48 -8.01 3.59
N LEU A 378 20.12 -7.83 2.44
CA LEU A 378 19.83 -8.61 1.23
C LEU A 378 20.19 -10.09 1.44
N SER A 379 19.19 -10.97 1.31
CA SER A 379 19.39 -12.41 1.42
C SER A 379 20.00 -12.99 0.13
N ALA A 380 20.56 -14.21 0.22
CA ALA A 380 21.09 -14.90 -0.95
C ALA A 380 20.03 -15.22 -2.01
N SER A 381 18.80 -15.54 -1.58
CA SER A 381 17.66 -15.77 -2.48
C SER A 381 17.21 -14.49 -3.17
N ASP A 382 17.13 -13.37 -2.44
CA ASP A 382 16.77 -12.08 -3.03
C ASP A 382 17.83 -11.64 -4.03
N PHE A 383 19.11 -11.81 -3.69
CA PHE A 383 20.20 -11.51 -4.61
C PHE A 383 20.13 -12.33 -5.90
N GLN A 384 19.82 -13.63 -5.81
CA GLN A 384 19.62 -14.46 -6.99
C GLN A 384 18.48 -13.94 -7.87
N SER A 385 17.37 -13.50 -7.26
CA SER A 385 16.25 -12.88 -7.97
C SER A 385 16.62 -11.54 -8.60
N VAL A 386 17.45 -10.71 -7.94
CA VAL A 386 18.00 -9.47 -8.51
C VAL A 386 18.85 -9.77 -9.76
N ILE A 387 19.72 -10.78 -9.70
CA ILE A 387 20.52 -11.19 -10.87
C ILE A 387 19.62 -11.72 -11.99
N LYS A 388 18.59 -12.52 -11.66
CA LYS A 388 17.62 -13.00 -12.65
C LYS A 388 16.86 -11.86 -13.33
N LEU A 389 16.42 -10.85 -12.57
CA LEU A 389 15.82 -9.63 -13.12
C LEU A 389 16.76 -8.91 -14.09
N PHE A 390 18.04 -8.77 -13.72
CA PHE A 390 19.05 -8.15 -14.58
C PHE A 390 19.26 -8.92 -15.89
N MET A 391 19.40 -10.25 -15.81
CA MET A 391 19.55 -11.09 -17.00
C MET A 391 18.35 -10.99 -17.95
N ASN A 392 17.16 -10.73 -17.41
CA ASN A 392 15.94 -10.54 -18.18
C ASN A 392 15.68 -9.08 -18.60
N GLY A 393 16.70 -8.22 -18.62
CA GLY A 393 16.58 -6.86 -19.18
C GLY A 393 16.16 -5.76 -18.21
N SER A 394 16.06 -6.04 -16.90
CA SER A 394 15.64 -5.02 -15.92
C SER A 394 16.70 -3.95 -15.68
N ARG A 395 16.24 -2.74 -15.32
CA ARG A 395 17.08 -1.61 -14.87
C ARG A 395 17.11 -1.58 -13.35
N ILE A 396 18.29 -1.80 -12.78
CA ILE A 396 18.48 -2.03 -11.34
C ILE A 396 19.50 -1.06 -10.78
N PHE A 397 19.19 -0.49 -9.63
CA PHE A 397 20.15 0.16 -8.74
C PHE A 397 20.39 -0.74 -7.53
N LEU A 398 21.65 -1.08 -7.27
CA LEU A 398 22.06 -1.92 -6.14
C LEU A 398 23.03 -1.16 -5.25
N ASP A 399 22.60 -0.86 -4.02
CA ASP A 399 23.46 -0.28 -3.01
C ASP A 399 24.34 -1.36 -2.38
N LEU A 400 25.67 -1.18 -2.44
CA LEU A 400 26.63 -2.12 -1.89
C LEU A 400 26.96 -1.83 -0.41
N THR A 401 26.46 -0.72 0.16
CA THR A 401 26.66 -0.44 1.58
C THR A 401 25.93 -1.47 2.44
N GLY A 402 26.67 -2.09 3.38
CA GLY A 402 26.12 -3.11 4.29
C GLY A 402 25.83 -4.48 3.65
N MET A 403 26.18 -4.69 2.37
CA MET A 403 25.98 -5.96 1.69
C MET A 403 26.97 -7.02 2.17
N ASN A 404 26.51 -8.27 2.33
CA ASN A 404 27.37 -9.39 2.71
C ASN A 404 28.50 -9.58 1.68
N GLU A 405 29.75 -9.71 2.16
CA GLU A 405 30.94 -9.86 1.30
C GLU A 405 30.84 -11.03 0.32
N ASP A 406 30.19 -12.14 0.70
CA ASP A 406 30.00 -13.29 -0.18
C ASP A 406 29.09 -12.94 -1.36
N LEU A 407 28.08 -12.09 -1.16
CA LEU A 407 27.21 -11.63 -2.24
C LEU A 407 27.93 -10.64 -3.16
N VAL A 408 28.78 -9.78 -2.59
CA VAL A 408 29.64 -8.88 -3.38
C VAL A 408 30.59 -9.70 -4.25
N ARG A 409 31.26 -10.72 -3.69
CA ARG A 409 32.13 -11.63 -4.46
C ARG A 409 31.36 -12.37 -5.54
N ARG A 410 30.12 -12.82 -5.26
CA ARG A 410 29.27 -13.45 -6.28
C ARG A 410 28.93 -12.51 -7.43
N LEU A 411 28.66 -11.23 -7.15
CA LEU A 411 28.45 -10.22 -8.19
C LEU A 411 29.70 -10.06 -9.05
N ASP A 412 30.88 -9.92 -8.43
CA ASP A 412 32.15 -9.79 -9.14
C ASP A 412 32.46 -11.03 -10.00
N THR A 413 32.29 -12.24 -9.45
CA THR A 413 32.43 -13.50 -10.18
C THR A 413 31.48 -13.56 -11.36
N PHE A 414 30.20 -13.21 -11.18
CA PHE A 414 29.21 -13.19 -12.25
C PHE A 414 29.61 -12.22 -13.39
N VAL A 415 30.12 -11.03 -13.05
CA VAL A 415 30.62 -10.06 -14.03
C VAL A 415 31.81 -10.61 -14.82
N LEU A 416 32.76 -11.26 -14.14
CA LEU A 416 33.96 -11.85 -14.75
C LEU A 416 33.62 -13.05 -15.64
N GLU A 417 32.82 -13.99 -15.14
CA GLU A 417 32.43 -15.21 -15.87
C GLU A 417 31.66 -14.90 -17.16
N ASN A 418 30.83 -13.86 -17.14
CA ASN A 418 30.06 -13.42 -18.30
C ASN A 418 30.78 -12.35 -19.16
N SER A 419 32.03 -12.00 -18.81
CA SER A 419 32.82 -10.98 -19.52
C SER A 419 32.06 -9.65 -19.72
N LEU A 420 31.30 -9.22 -18.71
CA LEU A 420 30.45 -8.04 -18.81
C LEU A 420 31.28 -6.75 -18.81
N LYS A 421 30.85 -5.77 -19.61
CA LYS A 421 31.47 -4.45 -19.63
C LYS A 421 31.09 -3.68 -18.36
N GLU A 422 32.09 -3.32 -17.57
CA GLU A 422 31.93 -2.50 -16.37
C GLU A 422 32.53 -1.10 -16.57
N GLU A 423 31.70 -0.06 -16.41
CA GLU A 423 32.12 1.34 -16.47
C GLU A 423 32.10 1.94 -15.06
N LYS A 424 33.25 2.41 -14.56
CA LYS A 424 33.40 2.96 -13.20
C LYS A 424 33.59 4.47 -13.23
N ILE A 425 32.86 5.17 -12.38
CA ILE A 425 33.04 6.60 -12.15
C ILE A 425 33.04 6.88 -10.64
N ASN A 426 33.96 7.73 -10.19
CA ASN A 426 33.93 8.26 -8.84
C ASN A 426 33.33 9.67 -8.91
N TYR A 427 32.09 9.81 -8.44
CA TYR A 427 31.36 11.09 -8.46
C TYR A 427 31.22 11.64 -7.03
N VAL A 428 30.00 11.65 -6.46
CA VAL A 428 29.78 11.87 -5.01
C VAL A 428 29.97 10.56 -4.25
N SER A 429 29.51 9.46 -4.84
CA SER A 429 29.78 8.09 -4.42
C SER A 429 30.42 7.32 -5.59
N PRO A 430 31.25 6.29 -5.35
CA PRO A 430 31.66 5.36 -6.39
C PRO A 430 30.43 4.72 -7.03
N VAL A 431 30.35 4.80 -8.35
CA VAL A 431 29.29 4.19 -9.14
C VAL A 431 29.92 3.27 -10.18
N SER A 432 29.40 2.06 -10.32
CA SER A 432 29.70 1.21 -11.48
C SER A 432 28.45 0.90 -12.26
N LYS A 433 28.57 0.85 -13.59
CA LYS A 433 27.52 0.47 -14.50
C LYS A 433 27.92 -0.82 -15.20
N ILE A 434 27.06 -1.82 -15.12
CA ILE A 434 27.21 -3.13 -15.74
C ILE A 434 26.02 -3.30 -16.70
N THR A 435 26.31 -3.73 -17.92
CA THR A 435 25.29 -3.91 -18.98
C THR A 435 25.33 -5.31 -19.57
N LEU A 436 24.16 -5.90 -19.79
CA LEU A 436 23.98 -7.19 -20.46
C LEU A 436 22.69 -7.13 -21.30
N GLY A 437 22.81 -7.09 -22.63
CA GLY A 437 21.65 -6.85 -23.51
C GLY A 437 20.96 -5.52 -23.19
N GLU A 438 19.66 -5.58 -22.86
CA GLU A 438 18.89 -4.43 -22.38
C GLU A 438 19.02 -4.19 -20.85
N GLY A 439 19.56 -5.18 -20.13
CA GLY A 439 19.72 -5.15 -18.69
C GLY A 439 20.80 -4.18 -18.25
N ILE A 440 20.51 -3.41 -17.21
CA ILE A 440 21.44 -2.44 -16.62
C ILE A 440 21.44 -2.63 -15.10
N ILE A 441 22.60 -2.91 -14.52
CA ILE A 441 22.84 -2.76 -13.07
C ILE A 441 23.73 -1.54 -12.86
N ILE A 442 23.28 -0.63 -12.01
CA ILE A 442 24.09 0.47 -11.47
C ILE A 442 24.34 0.19 -10.00
N THR A 443 25.60 -0.02 -9.63
CA THR A 443 25.99 -0.16 -8.23
C THR A 443 26.43 1.17 -7.66
N TYR A 444 26.15 1.40 -6.37
CA TYR A 444 26.61 2.59 -5.65
C TYR A 444 26.84 2.27 -4.17
N ARG A 445 27.38 3.23 -3.40
CA ARG A 445 27.51 3.12 -1.94
C ARG A 445 26.79 4.28 -1.24
N SER A 446 25.72 4.01 -0.50
CA SER A 446 24.94 5.06 0.16
C SER A 446 25.67 5.78 1.28
N GLU A 447 26.62 5.13 1.96
CA GLU A 447 27.36 5.71 3.10
C GLU A 447 27.92 7.11 2.79
N LYS A 448 28.54 7.27 1.61
CA LYS A 448 29.08 8.57 1.17
C LYS A 448 28.01 9.60 0.81
N LEU A 449 26.81 9.14 0.46
CA LEU A 449 25.69 10.02 0.19
C LEU A 449 25.11 10.52 1.51
N GLU A 450 24.98 9.68 2.55
CA GLU A 450 24.33 10.06 3.82
C GLU A 450 24.93 11.34 4.42
N ASP A 451 26.25 11.48 4.37
CA ASP A 451 27.00 12.65 4.87
C ASP A 451 26.95 13.88 3.94
N ALA A 452 26.50 13.72 2.70
CA ALA A 452 26.48 14.81 1.73
C ALA A 452 25.32 15.79 1.98
N PRO A 453 25.48 17.09 1.69
CA PRO A 453 24.38 18.04 1.68
C PRO A 453 23.25 17.63 0.72
N LEU A 454 21.99 17.92 1.08
CA LEU A 454 20.81 17.54 0.29
C LEU A 454 20.92 17.96 -1.19
N LEU A 455 21.41 19.17 -1.48
CA LEU A 455 21.57 19.63 -2.86
C LEU A 455 22.52 18.73 -3.68
N LYS A 456 23.58 18.19 -3.07
CA LYS A 456 24.50 17.26 -3.74
C LYS A 456 23.83 15.89 -3.95
N LYS A 457 23.04 15.42 -2.98
CA LYS A 457 22.23 14.19 -3.09
C LYS A 457 21.25 14.29 -4.25
N LEU A 458 20.51 15.39 -4.35
CA LEU A 458 19.54 15.61 -5.42
C LEU A 458 20.20 15.64 -6.81
N LYS A 459 21.33 16.32 -6.96
CA LYS A 459 22.10 16.34 -8.22
C LYS A 459 22.66 14.98 -8.60
N PHE A 460 23.08 14.19 -7.61
CA PHE A 460 23.52 12.81 -7.81
C PHE A 460 22.41 11.97 -8.45
N TRP A 461 21.21 12.00 -7.88
CA TRP A 461 20.06 11.26 -8.41
C TRP A 461 19.57 11.79 -9.75
N GLU A 462 19.51 13.11 -9.92
CA GLU A 462 19.19 13.75 -11.20
C GLU A 462 20.10 13.24 -12.33
N THR A 463 21.42 13.20 -12.06
CA THR A 463 22.41 12.71 -13.02
C THR A 463 22.18 11.24 -13.36
N LEU A 464 22.06 10.37 -12.35
CA LEU A 464 21.90 8.92 -12.56
C LEU A 464 20.60 8.56 -13.27
N ILE A 465 19.48 9.20 -12.90
CA ILE A 465 18.17 8.89 -13.48
C ILE A 465 18.02 9.47 -14.88
N SER A 466 18.69 10.59 -15.19
CA SER A 466 18.70 11.14 -16.55
C SER A 466 19.27 10.16 -17.59
N TYR A 467 20.24 9.31 -17.20
CA TYR A 467 20.78 8.27 -18.09
C TYR A 467 19.77 7.21 -18.51
N LEU A 468 18.69 7.03 -17.73
CA LEU A 468 17.65 6.06 -18.03
C LEU A 468 16.59 6.60 -19.01
N ASN A 469 16.70 7.88 -19.39
CA ASN A 469 15.88 8.55 -20.41
C ASN A 469 14.37 8.33 -20.21
N ILE A 470 13.91 8.37 -18.95
CA ILE A 470 12.50 8.21 -18.62
C ILE A 470 11.73 9.36 -19.25
N LYS A 471 10.82 9.05 -20.16
CA LYS A 471 9.94 10.04 -20.77
C LYS A 471 8.80 10.31 -19.82
N HIS A 472 8.73 11.50 -19.24
CA HIS A 472 7.64 11.94 -18.38
C HIS A 472 7.41 13.45 -18.52
N LEU A 473 6.18 13.91 -18.31
CA LEU A 473 5.83 15.32 -18.40
C LEU A 473 6.08 16.02 -17.07
N ASP A 474 6.80 17.14 -17.10
CA ASP A 474 7.05 17.97 -15.92
C ASP A 474 5.82 18.83 -15.60
N ILE A 475 5.48 18.88 -14.30
CA ILE A 475 4.36 19.68 -13.78
C ILE A 475 4.89 20.70 -12.79
N GLN A 476 4.70 21.97 -13.13
CA GLN A 476 4.96 23.11 -12.27
C GLN A 476 3.62 23.56 -11.65
N ALA A 477 3.41 23.24 -10.39
CA ALA A 477 2.21 23.61 -9.65
C ALA A 477 2.54 24.51 -8.46
N ASP A 478 1.57 25.31 -8.02
CA ASP A 478 1.67 26.04 -6.76
C ASP A 478 1.91 25.05 -5.61
N GLU A 479 3.02 25.21 -4.86
CA GLU A 479 3.52 24.22 -3.90
C GLU A 479 2.50 23.81 -2.83
N ALA A 480 1.71 24.76 -2.32
CA ALA A 480 0.75 24.49 -1.26
C ALA A 480 -0.65 24.18 -1.81
N GLY A 481 -1.11 22.94 -1.61
CA GLY A 481 -2.50 22.51 -1.77
C GLY A 481 -2.98 22.29 -3.21
N VAL A 482 -2.03 22.12 -4.14
CA VAL A 482 -2.29 21.49 -5.44
C VAL A 482 -1.70 20.09 -5.38
N TYR A 483 -2.55 19.09 -5.60
CA TYR A 483 -2.12 17.70 -5.71
C TYR A 483 -2.38 17.20 -7.11
N TYR A 484 -1.53 16.31 -7.59
CA TYR A 484 -1.73 15.66 -8.88
C TYR A 484 -1.28 14.20 -8.82
N PHE A 485 -1.84 13.40 -9.71
CA PHE A 485 -1.59 11.97 -9.77
C PHE A 485 -1.66 11.47 -11.21
N TRP A 486 -0.74 10.56 -11.55
CA TRP A 486 -0.59 10.03 -12.89
C TRP A 486 -1.14 8.61 -13.00
N HIS A 487 -1.92 8.37 -14.05
CA HIS A 487 -2.35 7.06 -14.46
C HIS A 487 -1.97 6.80 -15.92
N SER A 488 -1.86 5.55 -16.32
CA SER A 488 -1.79 5.17 -17.73
C SER A 488 -2.69 3.99 -18.05
N ARG A 489 -2.95 3.83 -19.34
CA ARG A 489 -3.52 2.62 -19.92
C ARG A 489 -2.89 2.37 -21.29
N PRO A 490 -2.82 1.12 -21.75
CA PRO A 490 -2.57 0.80 -23.14
C PRO A 490 -3.47 1.59 -24.11
N SER A 491 -2.92 1.89 -25.29
CA SER A 491 -3.69 2.44 -26.40
C SER A 491 -4.70 1.42 -26.93
N ASN A 492 -5.87 1.90 -27.35
CA ASN A 492 -6.87 1.05 -28.00
C ASN A 492 -6.70 1.05 -29.53
N ALA A 493 -7.53 0.25 -30.23
CA ALA A 493 -7.50 0.12 -31.68
C ALA A 493 -7.71 1.43 -32.47
N TYR A 494 -8.23 2.49 -31.84
CA TYR A 494 -8.41 3.82 -32.44
C TYR A 494 -7.26 4.80 -32.14
N GLU A 495 -6.29 4.39 -31.30
CA GLU A 495 -5.18 5.19 -30.78
C GLU A 495 -3.82 4.66 -31.26
N LEU A 496 -3.76 3.98 -32.42
CA LEU A 496 -2.57 3.29 -32.94
C LEU A 496 -1.32 4.16 -33.12
N SER A 497 -1.46 5.49 -33.12
CA SER A 497 -0.33 6.43 -33.15
C SER A 497 0.42 6.55 -31.81
N TYR A 498 -0.10 5.94 -30.75
CA TYR A 498 0.42 6.04 -29.39
C TYR A 498 0.64 4.66 -28.81
N GLU A 499 1.68 4.50 -27.99
CA GLU A 499 1.93 3.26 -27.25
C GLU A 499 1.03 3.15 -26.02
N GLU A 500 0.86 4.26 -25.30
CA GLU A 500 0.00 4.34 -24.14
C GLU A 500 -0.65 5.73 -24.03
N ILE A 501 -1.76 5.78 -23.28
CA ILE A 501 -2.41 7.01 -22.89
C ILE A 501 -2.10 7.28 -21.43
N ARG A 502 -1.52 8.44 -21.14
CA ARG A 502 -1.27 8.92 -19.78
C ARG A 502 -2.25 9.99 -19.38
N ARG A 503 -2.85 9.84 -18.21
CA ARG A 503 -3.75 10.81 -17.59
C ARG A 503 -3.09 11.41 -16.37
N VAL A 504 -3.07 12.73 -16.28
CA VAL A 504 -2.86 13.42 -15.01
C VAL A 504 -4.16 13.98 -14.50
N SER A 505 -4.48 13.67 -13.25
CA SER A 505 -5.55 14.32 -12.51
C SER A 505 -4.96 15.36 -11.57
N ILE A 506 -5.50 16.58 -11.57
CA ILE A 506 -5.02 17.72 -10.77
C ILE A 506 -6.17 18.23 -9.90
N TYR A 507 -5.90 18.48 -8.63
CA TYR A 507 -6.87 18.91 -7.63
C TYR A 507 -6.37 20.13 -6.85
N ASN A 508 -7.22 21.13 -6.69
CA ASN A 508 -7.00 22.23 -5.76
C ASN A 508 -7.77 21.97 -4.47
N THR A 509 -7.02 21.70 -3.39
CA THR A 509 -7.59 21.38 -2.08
C THR A 509 -7.72 22.61 -1.19
N THR A 510 -7.44 23.81 -1.71
CA THR A 510 -7.43 25.05 -0.92
C THR A 510 -8.67 25.90 -1.15
N SER A 511 -8.89 26.86 -0.25
CA SER A 511 -9.90 27.91 -0.37
C SER A 511 -9.50 29.05 -1.33
N TYR A 512 -8.34 28.96 -2.00
CA TYR A 512 -7.81 29.99 -2.88
C TYR A 512 -7.68 29.49 -4.31
N LYS A 513 -7.57 30.41 -5.27
CA LYS A 513 -7.27 30.04 -6.66
C LYS A 513 -5.83 29.55 -6.76
N LYS A 514 -5.61 28.56 -7.62
CA LYS A 514 -4.31 27.93 -7.85
C LYS A 514 -4.00 27.79 -9.33
N LYS A 515 -2.72 27.68 -9.67
CA LYS A 515 -2.25 27.41 -11.02
C LYS A 515 -1.39 26.15 -11.07
N ALA A 516 -1.52 25.40 -12.16
CA ALA A 516 -0.56 24.38 -12.56
C ALA A 516 -0.21 24.57 -14.04
N LYS A 517 1.01 24.22 -14.41
CA LYS A 517 1.51 24.25 -15.78
C LYS A 517 2.19 22.92 -16.10
N ILE A 518 1.80 22.33 -17.21
CA ILE A 518 2.41 21.11 -17.74
C ILE A 518 3.25 21.53 -18.96
N SER A 519 4.55 21.29 -18.91
CA SER A 519 5.45 21.65 -20.00
C SER A 519 5.25 20.71 -21.18
N GLY A 520 5.19 21.26 -22.40
CA GLY A 520 5.14 20.44 -23.61
C GLY A 520 6.44 19.64 -23.81
N ALA A 521 6.33 18.41 -24.30
CA ALA A 521 7.46 17.55 -24.59
C ALA A 521 7.27 16.81 -25.93
N LYS A 522 8.37 16.53 -26.65
CA LYS A 522 8.34 15.98 -28.01
C LYS A 522 7.67 14.61 -28.13
N ASN A 523 7.68 13.81 -27.07
CA ASN A 523 7.13 12.44 -27.05
C ASN A 523 5.67 12.38 -26.59
N PHE A 524 5.00 13.53 -26.45
CA PHE A 524 3.66 13.60 -25.90
C PHE A 524 2.75 14.48 -26.75
N ALA A 525 1.59 13.95 -27.09
CA ALA A 525 0.50 14.70 -27.72
C ALA A 525 -0.62 14.92 -26.70
N PHE A 526 -1.04 16.17 -26.49
CA PHE A 526 -2.24 16.44 -25.72
C PHE A 526 -3.48 16.00 -26.49
N LEU A 527 -4.32 15.16 -25.88
CA LEU A 527 -5.48 14.57 -26.55
C LEU A 527 -6.78 15.29 -26.16
N LYS A 528 -7.06 15.36 -24.86
CA LYS A 528 -8.32 15.93 -24.37
C LYS A 528 -8.26 16.29 -22.89
N THR A 529 -9.19 17.17 -22.51
CA THR A 529 -9.51 17.46 -21.12
C THR A 529 -10.76 16.68 -20.70
N VAL A 530 -10.72 16.08 -19.52
CA VAL A 530 -11.78 15.23 -18.95
C VAL A 530 -12.14 15.73 -17.55
N ASP A 531 -13.39 15.53 -17.13
CA ASP A 531 -13.88 15.78 -15.77
C ASP A 531 -13.56 17.17 -15.20
N GLN A 532 -13.73 18.19 -16.03
CA GLN A 532 -13.52 19.59 -15.66
C GLN A 532 -14.50 20.04 -14.58
N ARG A 533 -13.99 20.53 -13.47
CA ARG A 533 -14.80 21.10 -12.39
C ARG A 533 -14.14 22.33 -11.80
N LYS A 534 -14.81 23.48 -11.91
CA LYS A 534 -14.33 24.78 -11.42
C LYS A 534 -12.88 25.07 -11.84
N VAL A 535 -12.59 24.85 -13.12
CA VAL A 535 -11.25 24.91 -13.70
C VAL A 535 -11.31 25.56 -15.08
N GLU A 536 -10.28 26.29 -15.45
CA GLU A 536 -10.07 26.80 -16.81
C GLU A 536 -8.74 26.24 -17.33
N VAL A 537 -8.79 25.56 -18.48
CA VAL A 537 -7.61 24.95 -19.12
C VAL A 537 -7.29 25.70 -20.40
N LYS A 538 -6.03 26.14 -20.55
CA LYS A 538 -5.51 26.84 -21.72
C LYS A 538 -4.37 26.04 -22.33
N SER A 539 -4.53 25.62 -23.58
CA SER A 539 -3.45 25.01 -24.35
C SER A 539 -2.62 26.11 -25.03
N THR A 540 -1.30 26.05 -24.89
CA THR A 540 -0.35 27.01 -25.44
C THR A 540 0.77 26.27 -26.18
N PRO A 541 1.54 26.93 -27.07
CA PRO A 541 2.66 26.28 -27.75
C PRO A 541 3.73 25.70 -26.83
N ILE A 542 3.84 26.21 -25.59
CA ILE A 542 4.84 25.77 -24.60
C ILE A 542 4.30 24.71 -23.64
N GLY A 543 3.01 24.35 -23.73
CA GLY A 543 2.37 23.41 -22.82
C GLY A 543 0.95 23.82 -22.41
N ILE A 544 0.46 23.25 -21.32
CA ILE A 544 -0.92 23.45 -20.84
C ILE A 544 -0.89 24.22 -19.54
N GLU A 545 -1.69 25.28 -19.46
CA GLU A 545 -1.93 26.03 -18.23
C GLU A 545 -3.31 25.66 -17.65
N VAL A 546 -3.34 25.41 -16.35
CA VAL A 546 -4.54 25.01 -15.62
C VAL A 546 -4.77 26.01 -14.49
N HIS A 547 -5.90 26.71 -14.53
CA HIS A 547 -6.33 27.62 -13.47
C HIS A 547 -7.46 26.98 -12.68
N LEU A 548 -7.19 26.64 -11.42
CA LEU A 548 -8.11 25.94 -10.53
C LEU A 548 -8.75 26.93 -9.55
N LEU A 549 -10.07 27.00 -9.53
CA LEU A 549 -10.80 27.65 -8.44
C LEU A 549 -10.78 26.76 -7.18
N PRO A 550 -11.21 27.26 -6.00
CA PRO A 550 -11.28 26.47 -4.78
C PRO A 550 -12.10 25.18 -4.94
N GLY A 551 -11.51 24.04 -4.54
CA GLY A 551 -12.08 22.70 -4.74
C GLY A 551 -12.17 22.27 -6.20
N GLY A 552 -11.49 22.97 -7.11
CA GLY A 552 -11.46 22.66 -8.54
C GLY A 552 -10.63 21.41 -8.84
N SER A 553 -11.00 20.71 -9.90
CA SER A 553 -10.23 19.57 -10.39
C SER A 553 -10.37 19.40 -11.89
N VAL A 554 -9.38 18.74 -12.49
CA VAL A 554 -9.37 18.41 -13.92
C VAL A 554 -8.53 17.18 -14.16
N SER A 555 -8.86 16.42 -15.21
CA SER A 555 -8.05 15.31 -15.69
C SER A 555 -7.64 15.59 -17.15
N LEU A 556 -6.38 15.34 -17.51
CA LEU A 556 -5.82 15.67 -18.82
C LEU A 556 -5.18 14.41 -19.43
N ASP A 557 -5.59 14.06 -20.64
CA ASP A 557 -5.09 12.88 -21.36
C ASP A 557 -4.01 13.26 -22.37
N PHE A 558 -2.92 12.50 -22.36
CA PHE A 558 -1.78 12.63 -23.27
C PHE A 558 -1.48 11.29 -23.92
N GLY A 559 -1.31 11.27 -25.24
CA GLY A 559 -0.78 10.12 -25.97
C GLY A 559 0.74 10.14 -25.91
N PHE A 560 1.34 9.03 -25.48
CA PHE A 560 2.79 8.82 -25.48
C PHE A 560 3.22 8.05 -26.74
N TYR A 561 4.33 8.47 -27.34
CA TYR A 561 4.97 7.79 -28.47
C TYR A 561 6.49 7.94 -28.38
N GLU A 562 7.23 6.87 -28.70
CA GLU A 562 8.71 6.89 -28.69
C GLU A 562 9.35 7.78 -29.77
#